data_AF-A0A455X223-F1
#
_entry.id   AF-A0A455X223-F1
#
_cell.length_a   1.000
_cell.length_b   1.000
_cell.length_c   1.000
_cell.angle_alpha   90.00
_cell.angle_beta   90.00
_cell.angle_gamma   90.00
#
_symmetry.space_group_name_H-M   'P 1'
#
loop_
_entity.id
_entity.type
_entity.pdbx_description
1 polymer ?
#
loop_
_entity_poly.entity_id
_entity_poly.type
_entity_poly.pdbx_seq_one_letter_code
_entity_poly.pdbx_strand_id
1 'polypeptide(L)'
;MKKLLIAASLLMIPVATPAFGSAAAHGPAQDLAIPIIAVDNPGQYGGHAFHGSFKRLPPVRLDGGETYNEGVIKSKAVKGEIPMDPLNRTWHQEDPVRETSYNQYNQSWEQAPATIWSDASATEVPMGPQNIVMPGLVVASVPLVKIKSIHNDKDIAFLLTWYDATKSETEVMEDKFSDAIAIMFPVNAGSEPSFMMGDEENPVHIVYWKAAWERDIEFGYQDVRDAYPNYNYDMYPEVIPAIGQTIDTPIRRYNEGQRQYLAAFKLRNLSRVDPERLTPVEELNAVGYGTLTRQAQNNATANGVRRFGYWSVVIKRPLNSGDAQDAVLKPGSKTMMAIAAWDGKNHNNGAGGNRGPRKNYSNGGWIPLEIE
;
A
#
# COMPACT_ATOMS: atom_id res chain seq x y z
N MET A 1 37.06 -17.75 -39.61
CA MET A 1 35.97 -18.64 -39.20
C MET A 1 34.92 -17.80 -38.49
N LYS A 2 33.72 -17.70 -39.08
CA LYS A 2 32.58 -16.91 -38.59
C LYS A 2 31.97 -17.60 -37.37
N LYS A 3 31.64 -16.86 -36.31
CA LYS A 3 30.64 -17.29 -35.31
C LYS A 3 29.46 -16.33 -35.37
N LEU A 4 28.31 -16.97 -35.40
CA LEU A 4 26.99 -16.51 -35.86
C LEU A 4 26.27 -15.80 -34.70
N LEU A 5 25.85 -14.55 -34.89
CA LEU A 5 24.81 -13.92 -34.07
C LEU A 5 23.46 -14.49 -34.53
N ILE A 6 22.69 -15.04 -33.60
CA ILE A 6 21.27 -15.33 -33.81
C ILE A 6 20.48 -14.20 -33.15
N ALA A 7 19.95 -13.30 -33.98
CA ALA A 7 18.94 -12.35 -33.57
C ALA A 7 17.58 -13.06 -33.59
N ALA A 8 16.92 -13.15 -32.43
CA ALA A 8 15.53 -13.55 -32.35
C ALA A 8 14.66 -12.32 -32.57
N SER A 9 14.19 -12.12 -33.80
CA SER A 9 13.11 -11.18 -34.12
C SER A 9 11.80 -11.75 -33.59
N LEU A 10 11.27 -11.16 -32.52
CA LEU A 10 9.90 -11.41 -32.09
C LEU A 10 8.96 -10.56 -32.96
N LEU A 11 8.18 -11.20 -33.81
CA LEU A 11 7.09 -10.56 -34.55
C LEU A 11 6.08 -10.00 -33.54
N MET A 12 5.96 -8.68 -33.44
CA MET A 12 4.83 -8.03 -32.79
C MET A 12 3.62 -8.12 -33.71
N ILE A 13 2.55 -8.76 -33.26
CA ILE A 13 1.22 -8.62 -33.86
C ILE A 13 0.60 -7.36 -33.23
N PRO A 14 0.23 -6.33 -34.00
CA PRO A 14 -0.44 -5.16 -33.45
C PRO A 14 -1.85 -5.55 -33.01
N VAL A 15 -2.10 -5.55 -31.71
CA VAL A 15 -3.47 -5.54 -31.18
C VAL A 15 -3.97 -4.11 -31.30
N ALA A 16 -4.94 -3.89 -32.19
CA ALA A 16 -5.61 -2.61 -32.36
C ALA A 16 -6.28 -2.19 -31.04
N THR A 17 -5.88 -1.04 -30.52
CA THR A 17 -6.60 -0.29 -29.49
C THR A 17 -7.93 0.20 -30.07
N PRO A 18 -9.09 -0.05 -29.44
CA PRO A 18 -10.29 0.69 -29.80
C PRO A 18 -10.11 2.14 -29.35
N ALA A 19 -10.24 3.06 -30.31
CA ALA A 19 -10.30 4.48 -30.06
C ALA A 19 -11.55 4.80 -29.22
N PHE A 20 -11.36 5.37 -28.03
CA PHE A 20 -12.46 5.99 -27.30
C PHE A 20 -12.63 7.42 -27.81
N GLY A 21 -13.74 7.63 -28.52
CA GLY A 21 -14.16 8.92 -29.03
C GLY A 21 -14.51 9.89 -27.91
N SER A 22 -14.28 11.17 -28.20
CA SER A 22 -14.79 12.28 -27.39
C SER A 22 -16.31 12.33 -27.48
N ALA A 23 -16.97 12.36 -26.33
CA ALA A 23 -18.29 12.94 -26.19
C ALA A 23 -18.48 13.39 -24.74
N ALA A 24 -18.66 14.70 -24.57
CA ALA A 24 -19.11 15.30 -23.32
C ALA A 24 -20.46 14.69 -22.91
N ALA A 25 -20.54 14.14 -21.70
CA ALA A 25 -21.79 13.85 -21.05
C ALA A 25 -21.59 13.94 -19.53
N HIS A 26 -22.05 15.03 -18.92
CA HIS A 26 -22.35 15.05 -17.50
C HIS A 26 -23.50 14.05 -17.24
N GLY A 27 -23.23 12.98 -16.52
CA GLY A 27 -24.21 11.97 -16.12
C GLY A 27 -23.69 11.14 -14.94
N PRO A 28 -24.57 10.53 -14.13
CA PRO A 28 -24.16 9.72 -12.98
C PRO A 28 -23.30 8.53 -13.43
N ALA A 29 -22.28 8.22 -12.63
CA ALA A 29 -21.33 7.14 -12.88
C ALA A 29 -22.04 5.84 -13.29
N GLN A 30 -21.63 5.24 -14.41
CA GLN A 30 -22.09 3.91 -14.79
C GLN A 30 -21.47 2.88 -13.84
N ASP A 31 -22.32 2.06 -13.22
CA ASP A 31 -21.94 0.98 -12.32
C ASP A 31 -20.89 0.06 -12.95
N LEU A 32 -19.63 0.18 -12.51
CA LEU A 32 -18.61 -0.84 -12.74
C LEU A 32 -18.89 -2.01 -11.79
N ALA A 33 -19.80 -2.90 -12.19
CA ALA A 33 -20.01 -4.17 -11.51
C ALA A 33 -18.74 -5.02 -11.64
N ILE A 34 -17.95 -5.11 -10.57
CA ILE A 34 -16.84 -6.07 -10.47
C ILE A 34 -17.45 -7.48 -10.43
N PRO A 35 -17.26 -8.34 -11.44
CA PRO A 35 -17.66 -9.74 -11.31
C PRO A 35 -16.72 -10.40 -10.30
N ILE A 36 -17.28 -10.85 -9.17
CA ILE A 36 -16.59 -11.81 -8.30
C ILE A 36 -16.47 -13.11 -9.12
N ILE A 37 -15.31 -13.35 -9.73
CA ILE A 37 -14.98 -14.66 -10.27
C ILE A 37 -14.60 -15.52 -9.07
N ALA A 38 -15.60 -16.17 -8.45
CA ALA A 38 -15.32 -17.33 -7.62
C ALA A 38 -14.78 -18.41 -8.55
N VAL A 39 -13.54 -18.85 -8.31
CA VAL A 39 -12.99 -20.01 -9.01
C VAL A 39 -13.72 -21.23 -8.43
N ASP A 40 -14.68 -21.74 -9.18
CA ASP A 40 -15.33 -23.01 -8.87
C ASP A 40 -14.28 -24.13 -8.98
N ASN A 41 -13.72 -24.55 -7.85
CA ASN A 41 -13.12 -25.87 -7.75
C ASN A 41 -14.12 -26.77 -6.99
N PRO A 42 -14.98 -27.55 -7.67
CA PRO A 42 -15.91 -28.44 -7.00
C PRO A 42 -15.16 -29.68 -6.50
N GLY A 43 -14.38 -29.51 -5.44
CA GLY A 43 -13.86 -30.63 -4.65
C GLY A 43 -15.00 -31.20 -3.80
N GLN A 44 -15.48 -32.40 -4.13
CA GLN A 44 -16.42 -33.13 -3.28
C GLN A 44 -15.73 -33.56 -1.98
N TYR A 45 -16.11 -32.97 -0.86
CA TYR A 45 -15.95 -33.57 0.47
C TYR A 45 -17.33 -33.74 1.10
N GLY A 46 -17.73 -34.98 1.37
CA GLY A 46 -18.78 -35.28 2.34
C GLY A 46 -20.24 -35.27 1.87
N GLY A 47 -20.56 -35.43 0.58
CA GLY A 47 -21.88 -35.90 0.15
C GLY A 47 -23.10 -34.98 0.41
N HIS A 48 -22.91 -33.71 0.76
CA HIS A 48 -24.02 -32.75 0.93
C HIS A 48 -24.00 -31.66 -0.16
N ALA A 49 -25.01 -31.65 -1.02
CA ALA A 49 -25.21 -30.58 -2.00
C ALA A 49 -25.77 -29.32 -1.31
N PHE A 50 -24.94 -28.29 -1.15
CA PHE A 50 -25.40 -26.97 -0.72
C PHE A 50 -26.25 -26.32 -1.82
N HIS A 51 -27.57 -26.29 -1.63
CA HIS A 51 -28.47 -25.45 -2.42
C HIS A 51 -28.60 -24.09 -1.73
N GLY A 52 -27.56 -23.26 -1.86
CA GLY A 52 -27.65 -21.84 -1.51
C GLY A 52 -28.12 -21.06 -2.73
N SER A 53 -29.36 -20.57 -2.73
CA SER A 53 -29.80 -19.58 -3.72
C SER A 53 -29.05 -18.28 -3.47
N PHE A 54 -28.02 -18.00 -4.27
CA PHE A 54 -27.32 -16.72 -4.25
C PHE A 54 -28.26 -15.63 -4.77
N LYS A 55 -28.96 -14.96 -3.85
CA LYS A 55 -29.61 -13.68 -4.19
C LYS A 55 -28.48 -12.69 -4.49
N ARG A 56 -28.43 -12.21 -5.73
CA ARG A 56 -27.65 -11.05 -6.13
C ARG A 56 -28.08 -9.90 -5.22
N LEU A 57 -27.24 -9.55 -4.25
CA LEU A 57 -27.48 -8.36 -3.43
C LEU A 57 -27.30 -7.13 -4.33
N PRO A 58 -28.16 -6.11 -4.21
CA PRO A 58 -27.94 -4.85 -4.91
C PRO A 58 -26.58 -4.25 -4.48
N PRO A 59 -25.89 -3.49 -5.36
CA PRO A 59 -24.68 -2.78 -4.97
C PRO A 59 -24.96 -1.94 -3.73
N VAL A 60 -24.14 -2.09 -2.69
CA VAL A 60 -24.18 -1.17 -1.54
C VAL A 60 -23.59 0.14 -2.03
N ARG A 61 -24.39 1.19 -2.02
CA ARG A 61 -23.95 2.56 -2.28
C ARG A 61 -23.03 3.00 -1.12
N LEU A 62 -21.75 3.21 -1.42
CA LEU A 62 -20.71 3.66 -0.48
C LEU A 62 -20.64 5.21 -0.36
N ASP A 63 -21.55 5.91 -1.02
CA ASP A 63 -21.57 7.37 -1.18
C ASP A 63 -22.41 8.03 -0.07
N GLY A 64 -21.83 8.21 1.11
CA GLY A 64 -22.39 9.04 2.19
C GLY A 64 -22.47 10.54 1.85
N GLY A 65 -22.85 10.91 0.62
CA GLY A 65 -22.88 12.29 0.12
C GLY A 65 -21.52 12.82 -0.36
N GLU A 66 -20.54 11.95 -0.60
CA GLU A 66 -19.21 12.36 -1.06
C GLU A 66 -19.21 12.85 -2.52
N THR A 67 -18.38 13.85 -2.81
CA THR A 67 -18.12 14.31 -4.17
C THR A 67 -16.94 13.53 -4.78
N TYR A 68 -17.10 13.09 -6.02
CA TYR A 68 -16.09 12.32 -6.75
C TYR A 68 -15.51 13.14 -7.91
N ASN A 69 -14.20 13.06 -8.10
CA ASN A 69 -13.54 13.52 -9.33
C ASN A 69 -13.24 12.33 -10.23
N GLU A 70 -13.50 12.49 -11.53
CA GLU A 70 -13.06 11.53 -12.55
C GLU A 70 -11.62 11.84 -12.97
N GLY A 71 -10.72 10.87 -12.79
CA GLY A 71 -9.37 10.89 -13.37
C GLY A 71 -8.40 11.94 -12.85
N VAL A 72 -8.76 12.75 -11.85
CA VAL A 72 -7.90 13.78 -11.25
C VAL A 72 -8.05 13.78 -9.73
N ILE A 73 -6.93 13.70 -9.02
CA ILE A 73 -6.89 13.86 -7.56
C ILE A 73 -6.74 15.36 -7.27
N LYS A 74 -7.68 15.91 -6.50
CA LYS A 74 -7.59 17.31 -6.03
C LYS A 74 -7.23 17.33 -4.56
N SER A 75 -6.15 18.03 -4.23
CA SER A 75 -5.74 18.28 -2.86
C SER A 75 -6.39 19.56 -2.37
N LYS A 76 -7.37 19.42 -1.47
CA LYS A 76 -8.12 20.57 -0.93
C LYS A 76 -7.29 21.34 0.09
N ALA A 77 -7.27 22.67 -0.02
CA ALA A 77 -6.65 23.53 1.00
C ALA A 77 -7.45 23.50 2.31
N VAL A 78 -6.76 23.31 3.43
CA VAL A 78 -7.36 23.26 4.77
C VAL A 78 -6.56 24.11 5.77
N LYS A 79 -7.25 24.62 6.79
CA LYS A 79 -6.62 25.45 7.85
C LYS A 79 -6.19 24.59 9.03
N GLY A 80 -5.01 24.85 9.56
CA GLY A 80 -4.51 24.22 10.79
C GLY A 80 -3.72 22.93 10.54
N GLU A 81 -3.57 22.13 11.59
CA GLU A 81 -2.83 20.86 11.50
C GLU A 81 -3.65 19.78 10.81
N ILE A 82 -2.97 18.97 9.99
CA ILE A 82 -3.57 17.80 9.37
C ILE A 82 -3.51 16.63 10.36
N PRO A 83 -4.67 16.09 10.80
CA PRO A 83 -4.72 14.93 11.68
C PRO A 83 -4.18 13.69 10.95
N MET A 84 -3.40 12.88 11.67
CA MET A 84 -2.89 11.61 11.16
C MET A 84 -3.87 10.46 11.32
N ASP A 85 -4.90 10.62 12.17
CA ASP A 85 -5.88 9.58 12.41
C ASP A 85 -6.87 9.49 11.23
N PRO A 86 -6.90 8.37 10.47
CA PRO A 86 -7.84 8.18 9.38
C PRO A 86 -9.29 8.09 9.86
N LEU A 87 -9.52 7.65 11.10
CA LEU A 87 -10.81 7.24 11.64
C LEU A 87 -10.91 7.62 13.12
N ASN A 88 -10.97 8.94 13.42
CA ASN A 88 -11.10 9.54 14.77
C ASN A 88 -11.36 8.51 15.90
N ARG A 89 -10.28 8.00 16.49
CA ARG A 89 -10.22 6.88 17.43
C ARG A 89 -10.91 7.26 18.74
N THR A 90 -12.23 7.05 18.84
CA THR A 90 -12.94 7.07 20.13
C THR A 90 -13.16 5.67 20.73
N TRP A 91 -12.64 4.60 20.12
CA TRP A 91 -12.88 3.24 20.62
C TRP A 91 -11.62 2.38 20.65
N HIS A 92 -11.12 2.17 21.88
CA HIS A 92 -10.28 1.03 22.25
C HIS A 92 -11.20 -0.12 22.68
N GLN A 93 -11.62 -0.96 21.73
CA GLN A 93 -11.96 -2.34 22.03
C GLN A 93 -11.83 -3.15 20.75
N GLU A 94 -11.05 -4.21 20.85
CA GLU A 94 -10.77 -5.19 19.81
C GLU A 94 -12.06 -5.62 19.11
N ASP A 95 -12.08 -5.66 17.77
CA ASP A 95 -13.13 -6.33 17.01
C ASP A 95 -13.08 -7.83 17.38
N PRO A 96 -14.05 -8.37 18.14
CA PRO A 96 -14.21 -9.81 18.20
C PRO A 96 -14.82 -10.20 16.86
N VAL A 97 -14.13 -11.04 16.10
CA VAL A 97 -14.74 -11.71 14.94
C VAL A 97 -15.94 -12.52 15.45
N ARG A 98 -17.13 -11.91 15.46
CA ARG A 98 -18.40 -12.63 15.54
C ARG A 98 -18.94 -12.68 14.13
N GLU A 99 -18.69 -13.82 13.49
CA GLU A 99 -19.55 -14.35 12.44
C GLU A 99 -20.98 -14.39 13.00
N THR A 100 -21.76 -13.34 12.79
CA THR A 100 -23.23 -13.40 12.68
C THR A 100 -23.78 -12.01 12.40
N SER A 101 -24.62 -11.94 11.36
CA SER A 101 -25.49 -10.83 10.96
C SER A 101 -24.85 -9.65 10.19
N TYR A 102 -24.74 -9.87 8.87
CA TYR A 102 -24.38 -8.92 7.81
C TYR A 102 -25.30 -7.67 7.69
N ASN A 103 -26.42 -7.60 8.42
CA ASN A 103 -27.48 -6.60 8.17
C ASN A 103 -27.59 -5.46 9.18
N GLN A 104 -26.81 -5.43 10.26
CA GLN A 104 -26.85 -4.34 11.24
C GLN A 104 -25.68 -3.35 11.11
N TYR A 105 -24.67 -3.68 10.29
CA TYR A 105 -23.42 -2.92 10.13
C TYR A 105 -23.46 -1.81 9.07
N ASN A 106 -24.48 -1.75 8.22
CA ASN A 106 -24.58 -0.73 7.18
C ASN A 106 -24.96 0.67 7.71
N GLN A 107 -25.23 0.83 9.01
CA GLN A 107 -25.56 2.13 9.60
C GLN A 107 -24.37 2.83 10.27
N SER A 108 -23.19 2.20 10.41
CA SER A 108 -22.02 2.83 11.06
C SER A 108 -20.96 3.37 10.09
N TRP A 109 -21.15 3.23 8.78
CA TRP A 109 -20.25 3.82 7.76
C TRP A 109 -20.37 5.35 7.68
N GLU A 110 -21.49 5.92 8.15
CA GLU A 110 -21.77 7.35 8.07
C GLU A 110 -21.19 8.19 9.23
N GLN A 111 -20.54 7.57 10.21
CA GLN A 111 -19.97 8.32 11.35
C GLN A 111 -18.52 7.93 11.65
N ALA A 112 -17.65 8.06 10.64
CA ALA A 112 -16.36 8.68 10.95
C ALA A 112 -16.68 10.14 11.28
N PRO A 113 -16.56 10.60 12.54
CA PRO A 113 -16.99 11.94 12.93
C PRO A 113 -16.26 12.97 12.09
N ALA A 114 -17.01 13.94 11.54
CA ALA A 114 -16.57 15.09 10.75
C ALA A 114 -15.06 15.33 10.76
N THR A 115 -14.32 14.55 9.96
CA THR A 115 -12.90 14.73 9.81
C THR A 115 -12.70 15.82 8.77
N ILE A 116 -11.55 16.48 8.80
CA ILE A 116 -11.09 17.42 7.76
C ILE A 116 -11.19 16.83 6.32
N TRP A 117 -11.36 15.51 6.20
CA TRP A 117 -11.53 14.72 4.97
C TRP A 117 -12.96 14.63 4.43
N SER A 118 -14.01 14.93 5.22
CA SER A 118 -15.41 14.86 4.74
C SER A 118 -15.65 15.79 3.55
N ASP A 119 -14.91 16.88 3.58
CA ASP A 119 -15.00 18.04 2.74
C ASP A 119 -14.11 17.95 1.48
N ALA A 120 -13.20 16.98 1.45
CA ALA A 120 -12.30 16.71 0.34
C ALA A 120 -12.96 15.71 -0.62
N SER A 121 -12.89 16.00 -1.92
CA SER A 121 -13.40 15.12 -2.96
C SER A 121 -12.62 13.81 -2.99
N ALA A 122 -13.36 12.69 -3.11
CA ALA A 122 -12.76 11.39 -3.34
C ALA A 122 -12.42 11.19 -4.82
N THR A 123 -11.45 10.33 -5.08
CA THR A 123 -11.14 9.81 -6.42
C THR A 123 -11.01 8.31 -6.31
N GLU A 124 -11.72 7.58 -7.15
CA GLU A 124 -11.54 6.14 -7.28
C GLU A 124 -10.48 5.88 -8.34
N VAL A 125 -9.45 5.15 -7.95
CA VAL A 125 -8.32 4.81 -8.80
C VAL A 125 -8.42 3.32 -9.12
N PRO A 126 -8.84 2.96 -10.34
CA PRO A 126 -8.78 1.58 -10.81
C PRO A 126 -7.33 1.12 -10.79
N MET A 127 -7.09 -0.09 -10.32
CA MET A 127 -5.76 -0.66 -10.19
C MET A 127 -5.61 -1.85 -11.15
N GLY A 128 -4.47 -1.90 -11.84
CA GLY A 128 -4.08 -3.00 -12.73
C GLY A 128 -3.03 -3.91 -12.08
N PRO A 129 -2.96 -5.19 -12.49
CA PRO A 129 -1.86 -6.05 -12.08
C PRO A 129 -0.56 -5.60 -12.76
N GLN A 130 0.53 -5.52 -12.01
CA GLN A 130 1.86 -5.52 -12.63
C GLN A 130 2.04 -6.89 -13.28
N ASN A 131 2.20 -6.93 -14.61
CA ASN A 131 2.42 -8.15 -15.39
C ASN A 131 3.56 -8.03 -16.41
N ILE A 132 4.33 -6.93 -16.34
CA ILE A 132 5.37 -6.57 -17.31
C ILE A 132 6.71 -7.26 -16.98
N VAL A 133 7.09 -7.27 -15.70
CA VAL A 133 8.36 -7.82 -15.19
C VAL A 133 8.06 -8.90 -14.17
N MET A 134 8.60 -10.10 -14.37
CA MET A 134 8.46 -11.20 -13.42
C MET A 134 9.33 -10.99 -12.17
N PRO A 135 8.86 -11.37 -10.97
CA PRO A 135 7.54 -11.94 -10.69
C PRO A 135 6.41 -10.88 -10.70
N GLY A 136 5.34 -11.17 -11.43
CA GLY A 136 4.15 -10.31 -11.53
C GLY A 136 2.86 -10.98 -11.04
N LEU A 137 1.74 -10.34 -11.35
CA LEU A 137 0.36 -10.78 -11.15
C LEU A 137 -0.32 -11.01 -12.50
N VAL A 138 -1.29 -11.94 -12.52
CA VAL A 138 -2.17 -12.12 -13.69
C VAL A 138 -3.43 -11.29 -13.53
N VAL A 139 -3.97 -11.24 -12.31
CA VAL A 139 -5.19 -10.51 -11.95
C VAL A 139 -4.87 -9.59 -10.78
N ALA A 140 -5.45 -8.39 -10.80
CA ALA A 140 -5.32 -7.45 -9.69
C ALA A 140 -5.94 -8.06 -8.43
N SER A 141 -5.20 -8.04 -7.33
CA SER A 141 -5.68 -8.47 -6.01
C SER A 141 -6.27 -7.32 -5.19
N VAL A 142 -5.82 -6.10 -5.48
CA VAL A 142 -6.39 -4.86 -4.97
C VAL A 142 -6.86 -4.10 -6.21
N PRO A 143 -8.12 -4.26 -6.65
CA PRO A 143 -8.60 -3.74 -7.94
C PRO A 143 -8.97 -2.24 -7.90
N LEU A 144 -9.13 -1.67 -6.72
CA LEU A 144 -9.57 -0.29 -6.54
C LEU A 144 -8.94 0.31 -5.28
N VAL A 145 -8.41 1.53 -5.40
CA VAL A 145 -8.02 2.36 -4.27
C VAL A 145 -8.83 3.65 -4.33
N LYS A 146 -9.51 3.99 -3.23
CA LYS A 146 -10.14 5.29 -3.06
C LYS A 146 -9.15 6.23 -2.39
N ILE A 147 -8.98 7.44 -2.91
CA ILE A 147 -8.07 8.44 -2.38
C ILE A 147 -8.76 9.78 -2.15
N LYS A 148 -8.41 10.44 -1.04
CA LYS A 148 -8.68 11.87 -0.79
C LYS A 148 -7.35 12.57 -0.50
N SER A 149 -7.25 13.85 -0.84
CA SER A 149 -6.04 14.64 -0.58
C SER A 149 -6.40 16.00 0.02
N ILE A 150 -5.59 16.46 0.97
CA ILE A 150 -5.67 17.78 1.60
C ILE A 150 -4.28 18.37 1.83
N HIS A 151 -4.15 19.70 1.91
CA HIS A 151 -2.90 20.38 2.27
C HIS A 151 -3.15 21.62 3.14
N ASN A 152 -2.16 22.01 3.94
CA ASN A 152 -2.20 23.20 4.80
C ASN A 152 -1.08 24.21 4.47
N ASP A 153 -0.69 24.29 3.19
CA ASP A 153 0.41 25.11 2.64
C ASP A 153 1.82 24.77 3.14
N LYS A 154 1.93 23.89 4.12
CA LYS A 154 3.20 23.33 4.61
C LYS A 154 3.33 21.84 4.29
N ASP A 155 2.29 21.08 4.61
CA ASP A 155 2.21 19.64 4.47
C ASP A 155 1.05 19.29 3.52
N ILE A 156 1.19 18.15 2.85
CA ILE A 156 0.13 17.49 2.09
C ILE A 156 -0.10 16.10 2.68
N ALA A 157 -1.36 15.67 2.71
CA ALA A 157 -1.72 14.34 3.15
C ALA A 157 -2.68 13.67 2.18
N PHE A 158 -2.55 12.34 2.11
CA PHE A 158 -3.37 11.47 1.29
C PHE A 158 -4.02 10.42 2.19
N LEU A 159 -5.35 10.35 2.15
CA LEU A 159 -6.11 9.26 2.77
C LEU A 159 -6.42 8.23 1.68
N LEU A 160 -5.77 7.07 1.77
CA LEU A 160 -5.96 5.95 0.85
C LEU A 160 -6.78 4.86 1.54
N THR A 161 -7.83 4.38 0.88
CA THR A 161 -8.69 3.31 1.37
C THR A 161 -8.84 2.22 0.32
N TRP A 162 -8.63 0.97 0.72
CA TRP A 162 -8.81 -0.20 -0.15
C TRP A 162 -9.33 -1.40 0.62
N TYR A 163 -10.01 -2.30 -0.08
CA TYR A 163 -10.46 -3.56 0.48
C TYR A 163 -9.34 -4.60 0.45
N ASP A 164 -9.16 -5.29 1.56
CA ASP A 164 -8.35 -6.49 1.69
C ASP A 164 -9.05 -7.42 2.68
N ALA A 165 -9.49 -8.60 2.20
CA ALA A 165 -10.18 -9.57 3.05
C ALA A 165 -9.29 -10.08 4.20
N THR A 166 -7.98 -9.93 4.06
CA THR A 166 -6.97 -10.44 4.97
C THR A 166 -6.29 -9.28 5.71
N LYS A 167 -5.68 -9.60 6.85
CA LYS A 167 -4.86 -8.66 7.61
C LYS A 167 -3.45 -9.23 7.61
N SER A 168 -2.60 -8.72 6.73
CA SER A 168 -1.22 -9.20 6.59
C SER A 168 -0.28 -8.14 7.15
N GLU A 169 0.11 -8.30 8.42
CA GLU A 169 0.88 -7.30 9.17
C GLU A 169 2.19 -7.88 9.77
N THR A 170 2.73 -8.91 9.12
CA THR A 170 3.97 -9.55 9.55
C THR A 170 4.87 -9.87 8.35
N GLU A 171 6.18 -9.71 8.55
CA GLU A 171 7.24 -10.12 7.60
C GLU A 171 8.24 -11.10 8.24
N VAL A 172 7.91 -11.68 9.41
CA VAL A 172 8.84 -12.51 10.19
C VAL A 172 8.96 -13.93 9.65
N MET A 173 7.89 -14.47 9.06
CA MET A 173 7.86 -15.82 8.49
C MET A 173 8.23 -15.79 7.00
N GLU A 174 8.86 -16.85 6.50
CA GLU A 174 9.33 -16.89 5.10
C GLU A 174 8.21 -16.81 4.05
N ASP A 175 6.99 -17.21 4.40
CA ASP A 175 5.83 -17.30 3.51
C ASP A 175 4.77 -16.21 3.78
N LYS A 176 5.03 -15.29 4.72
CA LYS A 176 4.12 -14.18 5.06
C LYS A 176 4.70 -12.86 4.57
N PHE A 177 3.85 -12.06 3.95
CA PHE A 177 4.19 -10.73 3.49
C PHE A 177 3.23 -9.70 4.07
N SER A 178 3.68 -8.46 4.14
CA SER A 178 2.88 -7.34 4.63
C SER A 178 1.97 -6.79 3.53
N ASP A 179 0.76 -6.43 3.92
CA ASP A 179 -0.05 -5.47 3.16
C ASP A 179 0.71 -4.14 3.13
N ALA A 180 0.61 -3.44 2.01
CA ALA A 180 1.39 -2.22 1.82
C ALA A 180 0.76 -1.32 0.76
N ILE A 181 1.03 -0.01 0.85
CA ILE A 181 0.63 0.96 -0.17
C ILE A 181 1.72 2.01 -0.36
N ALA A 182 1.95 2.41 -1.61
CA ALA A 182 2.94 3.41 -1.96
C ALA A 182 2.34 4.49 -2.85
N ILE A 183 2.82 5.71 -2.68
CA ILE A 183 2.60 6.82 -3.60
C ILE A 183 3.93 7.19 -4.25
N MET A 184 3.90 7.46 -5.55
CA MET A 184 5.06 7.88 -6.34
C MET A 184 4.81 9.24 -6.98
N PHE A 185 5.84 10.09 -7.02
CA PHE A 185 5.84 11.42 -7.63
C PHE A 185 7.08 11.59 -8.52
N PRO A 186 7.02 12.38 -9.60
CA PRO A 186 8.20 12.90 -10.28
C PRO A 186 9.03 13.80 -9.34
N VAL A 187 10.35 13.63 -9.27
CA VAL A 187 11.23 14.54 -8.51
C VAL A 187 11.38 15.86 -9.26
N ASN A 188 11.65 15.77 -10.56
CA ASN A 188 11.80 16.95 -11.42
C ASN A 188 10.43 17.51 -11.76
N ALA A 189 10.14 18.72 -11.30
CA ALA A 189 8.85 19.36 -11.56
C ALA A 189 8.62 19.55 -13.07
N GLY A 190 7.44 19.15 -13.54
CA GLY A 190 7.04 19.29 -14.94
C GLY A 190 7.63 18.25 -15.89
N SER A 191 8.42 17.28 -15.41
CA SER A 191 8.80 16.12 -16.22
C SER A 191 7.70 15.06 -16.21
N GLU A 192 7.69 14.22 -17.24
CA GLU A 192 6.84 13.04 -17.34
C GLU A 192 7.73 11.79 -17.36
N PRO A 193 8.30 11.39 -16.20
CA PRO A 193 9.11 10.18 -16.12
C PRO A 193 8.31 8.97 -16.55
N SER A 194 9.00 7.89 -16.91
CA SER A 194 8.31 6.60 -17.06
C SER A 194 7.53 6.26 -15.77
N PHE A 195 6.25 5.89 -15.88
CA PHE A 195 5.48 5.38 -14.74
C PHE A 195 6.05 4.04 -14.22
N MET A 196 7.00 3.45 -14.96
CA MET A 196 7.79 2.28 -14.56
C MET A 196 8.96 2.68 -13.64
N MET A 197 8.67 3.54 -12.67
CA MET A 197 9.61 4.01 -11.64
C MET A 197 10.71 4.95 -12.13
N GLY A 198 10.43 5.77 -13.14
CA GLY A 198 11.35 6.79 -13.65
C GLY A 198 12.35 6.28 -14.68
N ASP A 199 13.36 7.10 -14.91
CA ASP A 199 14.50 6.86 -15.80
C ASP A 199 15.72 7.63 -15.28
N GLU A 200 16.88 7.45 -15.92
CA GLU A 200 18.16 8.01 -15.45
C GLU A 200 18.15 9.54 -15.30
N GLU A 201 17.40 10.25 -16.15
CA GLU A 201 17.31 11.71 -16.15
C GLU A 201 16.14 12.21 -15.28
N ASN A 202 15.10 11.39 -15.15
CA ASN A 202 13.87 11.73 -14.43
C ASN A 202 13.63 10.73 -13.27
N PRO A 203 14.29 10.95 -12.12
CA PRO A 203 14.04 10.15 -10.95
C PRO A 203 12.62 10.38 -10.41
N VAL A 204 12.11 9.36 -9.72
CA VAL A 204 10.87 9.42 -8.95
C VAL A 204 11.14 9.36 -7.46
N HIS A 205 10.27 9.99 -6.69
CA HIS A 205 10.19 9.93 -5.24
C HIS A 205 9.00 9.05 -4.84
N ILE A 206 9.22 8.06 -3.98
CA ILE A 206 8.22 7.09 -3.57
C ILE A 206 8.12 7.09 -2.04
N VAL A 207 6.91 7.27 -1.52
CA VAL A 207 6.57 7.11 -0.10
C VAL A 207 5.86 5.77 0.08
N TYR A 208 6.42 4.86 0.87
CA TYR A 208 5.98 3.47 0.96
C TYR A 208 5.60 3.06 2.38
N TRP A 209 4.29 2.89 2.62
CA TRP A 209 3.73 2.43 3.90
C TRP A 209 3.61 0.91 3.94
N LYS A 210 3.87 0.31 5.12
CA LYS A 210 3.72 -1.14 5.36
C LYS A 210 2.95 -1.41 6.64
N ALA A 211 1.97 -2.31 6.56
CA ALA A 211 1.19 -2.77 7.72
C ALA A 211 2.06 -3.40 8.82
N ALA A 212 3.08 -4.18 8.44
CA ALA A 212 3.99 -4.78 9.42
C ALA A 212 4.77 -3.73 10.22
N TRP A 213 5.09 -2.59 9.63
CA TRP A 213 5.78 -1.52 10.34
C TRP A 213 4.84 -0.73 11.25
N GLU A 214 3.58 -0.55 10.84
CA GLU A 214 2.54 -0.01 11.71
C GLU A 214 2.35 -0.89 12.95
N ARG A 215 2.27 -2.22 12.75
CA ARG A 215 2.19 -3.22 13.83
C ARG A 215 3.40 -3.14 14.78
N ASP A 216 4.60 -3.01 14.23
CA ASP A 216 5.83 -2.88 15.03
C ASP A 216 5.82 -1.61 15.91
N ILE A 217 5.24 -0.51 15.42
CA ILE A 217 5.13 0.74 16.19
C ILE A 217 4.06 0.64 17.27
N GLU A 218 2.89 0.10 16.92
CA GLU A 218 1.75 0.03 17.85
C GLU A 218 1.98 -0.99 18.97
N PHE A 219 2.70 -2.09 18.70
CA PHE A 219 2.78 -3.23 19.62
C PHE A 219 4.21 -3.74 19.88
N GLY A 220 5.20 -3.13 19.25
CA GLY A 220 6.61 -3.51 19.37
C GLY A 220 7.08 -4.40 18.22
N TYR A 221 8.36 -4.26 17.89
CA TYR A 221 9.05 -5.01 16.84
C TYR A 221 8.86 -6.53 16.98
N GLN A 222 8.43 -7.17 15.89
CA GLN A 222 8.23 -8.61 15.79
C GLN A 222 9.54 -9.35 15.49
N ASP A 223 9.80 -10.43 16.22
CA ASP A 223 10.96 -11.31 16.07
C ASP A 223 10.52 -12.76 15.78
N VAL A 224 11.47 -13.63 15.39
CA VAL A 224 11.24 -15.04 15.04
C VAL A 224 10.42 -15.78 16.10
N ARG A 225 10.59 -15.44 17.38
CA ARG A 225 9.83 -16.03 18.49
C ARG A 225 8.34 -15.65 18.49
N ASP A 226 7.98 -14.46 18.01
CA ASP A 226 6.58 -14.05 17.88
C ASP A 226 5.86 -14.88 16.81
N ALA A 227 6.59 -15.26 15.76
CA ALA A 227 6.11 -16.16 14.73
C ALA A 227 6.11 -17.64 15.17
N TYR A 228 7.11 -18.04 15.95
CA TYR A 228 7.33 -19.42 16.36
C TYR A 228 7.51 -19.51 17.89
N PRO A 229 6.43 -19.54 18.69
CA PRO A 229 6.52 -19.47 20.16
C PRO A 229 7.26 -20.63 20.84
N ASN A 230 7.37 -21.77 20.15
CA ASN A 230 8.09 -22.96 20.64
C ASN A 230 9.51 -23.07 20.06
N TYR A 231 9.97 -22.03 19.38
CA TYR A 231 11.32 -21.97 18.82
C TYR A 231 12.35 -21.91 19.97
N ASN A 232 13.36 -22.78 19.92
CA ASN A 232 14.48 -22.79 20.87
C ASN A 232 15.82 -22.56 20.13
N TYR A 233 16.72 -21.80 20.78
CA TYR A 233 18.09 -21.59 20.32
C TYR A 233 19.06 -22.31 21.27
N ASP A 234 20.08 -23.00 20.74
CA ASP A 234 21.10 -23.68 21.57
C ASP A 234 22.05 -22.68 22.24
N MET A 235 22.48 -21.61 21.54
CA MET A 235 23.16 -20.42 22.07
C MET A 235 23.62 -19.51 20.92
N TYR A 236 23.53 -18.19 21.11
CA TYR A 236 24.26 -17.21 20.31
C TYR A 236 25.28 -16.48 21.21
N PRO A 237 26.55 -16.30 20.79
CA PRO A 237 27.57 -15.59 21.58
C PRO A 237 27.15 -14.14 21.93
N GLU A 238 26.25 -13.54 21.15
CA GLU A 238 25.60 -12.25 21.41
C GLU A 238 24.84 -12.17 22.73
N VAL A 239 24.33 -13.31 23.20
CA VAL A 239 23.34 -13.39 24.27
C VAL A 239 23.99 -13.83 25.58
N ILE A 240 25.32 -13.75 25.71
CA ILE A 240 25.95 -13.75 27.04
C ILE A 240 25.32 -12.56 27.79
N PRO A 241 24.42 -12.82 28.74
CA PRO A 241 23.53 -11.78 29.19
C PRO A 241 24.34 -10.73 29.94
N ALA A 242 24.21 -9.48 29.51
CA ALA A 242 24.41 -8.39 30.45
C ALA A 242 23.50 -8.67 31.68
N ILE A 243 23.96 -8.31 32.88
CA ILE A 243 23.24 -8.59 34.13
C ILE A 243 21.76 -8.21 33.98
N GLY A 244 20.85 -9.19 34.13
CA GLY A 244 19.40 -9.01 34.04
C GLY A 244 18.75 -9.33 32.69
N GLN A 245 19.51 -9.75 31.67
CA GLN A 245 18.95 -10.27 30.41
C GLN A 245 18.79 -11.79 30.45
N THR A 246 17.77 -12.31 29.78
CA THR A 246 17.59 -13.74 29.50
C THR A 246 17.76 -14.01 28.00
N ILE A 247 17.80 -15.29 27.60
CA ILE A 247 17.75 -15.69 26.20
C ILE A 247 16.51 -15.16 25.45
N ASP A 248 15.46 -14.77 26.18
CA ASP A 248 14.18 -14.26 25.65
C ASP A 248 14.16 -12.74 25.54
N THR A 249 15.29 -12.08 25.78
CA THR A 249 15.39 -10.63 25.66
C THR A 249 15.14 -10.23 24.20
N PRO A 250 14.14 -9.38 23.90
CA PRO A 250 13.86 -8.97 22.52
C PRO A 250 14.97 -8.07 21.99
N ILE A 251 15.21 -8.10 20.67
CA ILE A 251 16.28 -7.35 19.99
C ILE A 251 16.32 -5.86 20.38
N ARG A 252 15.16 -5.22 20.58
CA ARG A 252 15.06 -3.81 21.03
C ARG A 252 15.76 -3.52 22.36
N ARG A 253 15.97 -4.53 23.21
CA ARG A 253 16.67 -4.43 24.50
C ARG A 253 18.16 -4.73 24.41
N TYR A 254 18.67 -5.07 23.22
CA TYR A 254 20.09 -5.37 23.02
C TYR A 254 20.93 -4.10 23.10
N ASN A 255 22.07 -4.19 23.78
CA ASN A 255 23.06 -3.12 23.80
C ASN A 255 23.88 -3.07 22.50
N GLU A 256 24.70 -2.03 22.32
CA GLU A 256 25.49 -1.83 21.09
C GLU A 256 26.43 -3.01 20.78
N GLY A 257 27.06 -3.60 21.81
CA GLY A 257 27.92 -4.77 21.67
C GLY A 257 27.18 -6.06 21.29
N GLN A 258 25.87 -6.14 21.51
CA GLN A 258 25.05 -7.28 21.06
C GLN A 258 24.55 -7.04 19.63
N ARG A 259 24.15 -5.79 19.32
CA ARG A 259 23.66 -5.39 18.00
C ARG A 259 24.71 -5.54 16.89
N GLN A 260 26.00 -5.57 17.23
CA GLN A 260 27.07 -5.73 16.23
C GLN A 260 27.03 -7.07 15.46
N TYR A 261 26.42 -8.09 16.06
CA TYR A 261 26.31 -9.43 15.49
C TYR A 261 24.99 -9.65 14.73
N LEU A 262 24.03 -8.74 14.86
CA LEU A 262 22.84 -8.71 14.03
C LEU A 262 23.21 -8.19 12.65
N ALA A 263 23.58 -9.08 11.73
CA ALA A 263 24.12 -8.73 10.41
C ALA A 263 23.25 -7.70 9.66
N ALA A 264 21.92 -7.86 9.66
CA ALA A 264 21.00 -6.91 9.03
C ALA A 264 21.03 -5.52 9.69
N PHE A 265 21.11 -5.46 11.02
CA PHE A 265 21.25 -4.21 11.77
C PHE A 265 22.62 -3.56 11.51
N LYS A 266 23.70 -4.36 11.52
CA LYS A 266 25.07 -3.90 11.26
C LYS A 266 25.26 -3.34 9.85
N LEU A 267 24.61 -3.97 8.86
CA LEU A 267 24.58 -3.50 7.47
C LEU A 267 23.60 -2.34 7.25
N ARG A 268 22.94 -1.85 8.30
CA ARG A 268 21.91 -0.80 8.24
C ARG A 268 20.79 -1.11 7.25
N ASN A 269 20.38 -2.37 7.19
CA ASN A 269 19.21 -2.80 6.42
C ASN A 269 17.92 -2.48 7.18
N LEU A 270 17.68 -1.18 7.40
CA LEU A 270 16.58 -0.64 8.19
C LEU A 270 15.20 -0.98 7.58
N SER A 271 15.14 -1.24 6.27
CA SER A 271 13.93 -1.70 5.61
C SER A 271 13.49 -3.11 6.03
N ARG A 272 14.32 -3.84 6.79
CA ARG A 272 14.00 -5.17 7.33
C ARG A 272 14.11 -5.23 8.83
N VAL A 273 15.22 -4.75 9.39
CA VAL A 273 15.50 -4.83 10.82
C VAL A 273 15.69 -3.43 11.38
N ASP A 274 14.63 -2.91 11.98
CA ASP A 274 14.65 -1.64 12.71
C ASP A 274 13.81 -1.78 14.00
N PRO A 275 14.44 -2.20 15.11
CA PRO A 275 13.77 -2.34 16.41
C PRO A 275 13.33 -1.01 17.03
N GLU A 276 13.80 0.12 16.49
CA GLU A 276 13.56 1.48 17.00
C GLU A 276 12.74 2.30 16.00
N ARG A 277 12.03 1.62 15.07
CA ARG A 277 11.26 2.26 14.01
C ARG A 277 10.23 3.23 14.59
N LEU A 278 10.25 4.46 14.08
CA LEU A 278 9.37 5.55 14.54
C LEU A 278 8.23 5.87 13.58
N THR A 279 8.28 5.35 12.35
CA THR A 279 7.30 5.64 11.31
C THR A 279 7.05 4.43 10.42
N PRO A 280 5.80 4.16 10.01
CA PRO A 280 5.44 2.98 9.21
C PRO A 280 5.65 3.20 7.71
N VAL A 281 6.26 4.34 7.33
CA VAL A 281 6.65 4.67 5.94
C VAL A 281 8.16 4.75 5.78
N GLU A 282 8.63 4.41 4.58
CA GLU A 282 9.96 4.79 4.08
C GLU A 282 9.85 5.65 2.82
N GLU A 283 10.78 6.59 2.67
CA GLU A 283 10.99 7.33 1.44
C GLU A 283 12.10 6.68 0.60
N LEU A 284 11.85 6.62 -0.70
CA LEU A 284 12.65 5.88 -1.67
C LEU A 284 12.76 6.70 -2.96
N ASN A 285 13.84 6.48 -3.71
CA ASN A 285 13.97 6.96 -5.08
C ASN A 285 14.17 5.81 -6.06
N ALA A 286 13.81 6.05 -7.32
CA ALA A 286 14.10 5.16 -8.42
C ALA A 286 14.34 5.94 -9.72
N VAL A 287 15.06 5.29 -10.64
CA VAL A 287 15.43 5.74 -11.99
C VAL A 287 15.17 4.58 -12.97
N GLY A 288 14.04 3.90 -12.79
CA GLY A 288 13.62 2.72 -13.52
C GLY A 288 13.37 1.50 -12.63
N TYR A 289 12.86 0.43 -13.23
CA TYR A 289 12.64 -0.83 -12.52
C TYR A 289 13.95 -1.40 -11.95
N GLY A 290 13.87 -1.88 -10.71
CA GLY A 290 14.99 -2.55 -10.05
C GLY A 290 16.02 -1.62 -9.40
N THR A 291 15.87 -0.30 -9.51
CA THR A 291 16.82 0.68 -8.94
C THR A 291 16.32 1.31 -7.63
N LEU A 292 15.22 0.80 -7.07
CA LEU A 292 14.59 1.32 -5.87
C LEU A 292 15.60 1.40 -4.73
N THR A 293 15.84 2.60 -4.22
CA THR A 293 16.84 2.87 -3.20
C THR A 293 16.23 3.68 -2.09
N ARG A 294 16.46 3.28 -0.83
CA ARG A 294 15.97 4.00 0.34
C ARG A 294 16.74 5.30 0.54
N GLN A 295 16.03 6.36 0.88
CA GLN A 295 16.64 7.62 1.29
C GLN A 295 17.28 7.53 2.68
N ALA A 296 18.27 8.38 2.91
CA ALA A 296 18.91 8.51 4.23
C ALA A 296 18.01 9.27 5.21
N GLN A 297 17.27 10.25 4.72
CA GLN A 297 16.29 11.03 5.47
C GLN A 297 14.89 10.49 5.20
N ASN A 298 13.97 10.72 6.13
CA ASN A 298 12.57 10.37 6.00
C ASN A 298 11.74 11.49 6.62
N ASN A 299 11.11 12.27 5.76
CA ASN A 299 10.27 13.42 6.04
C ASN A 299 8.78 13.04 6.04
N ALA A 300 8.44 11.85 5.55
CA ALA A 300 7.07 11.34 5.56
C ALA A 300 6.69 10.65 6.87
N THR A 301 5.41 10.75 7.21
CA THR A 301 4.76 10.05 8.32
C THR A 301 3.49 9.38 7.83
N ALA A 302 3.04 8.34 8.52
CA ALA A 302 1.76 7.71 8.20
C ALA A 302 1.11 7.09 9.42
N ASN A 303 -0.19 6.84 9.29
CA ASN A 303 -0.95 5.98 10.20
C ASN A 303 -1.99 5.19 9.41
N GLY A 304 -1.98 3.88 9.58
CA GLY A 304 -2.93 2.96 8.99
C GLY A 304 -3.84 2.32 10.03
N VAL A 305 -5.12 2.20 9.71
CA VAL A 305 -6.10 1.47 10.51
C VAL A 305 -6.87 0.52 9.60
N ARG A 306 -7.16 -0.69 10.07
CA ARG A 306 -7.99 -1.66 9.36
C ARG A 306 -9.33 -1.85 10.08
N ARG A 307 -10.45 -1.71 9.38
CA ARG A 307 -11.81 -2.01 9.89
C ARG A 307 -12.66 -2.66 8.80
N PHE A 308 -13.43 -3.68 9.15
CA PHE A 308 -14.38 -4.36 8.25
C PHE A 308 -13.79 -4.81 6.91
N GLY A 309 -12.52 -5.23 6.90
CA GLY A 309 -11.85 -5.64 5.66
C GLY A 309 -11.32 -4.50 4.81
N TYR A 310 -11.32 -3.27 5.31
CA TYR A 310 -10.72 -2.12 4.62
C TYR A 310 -9.54 -1.59 5.41
N TRP A 311 -8.45 -1.33 4.70
CA TRP A 311 -7.38 -0.48 5.19
C TRP A 311 -7.73 0.97 4.89
N SER A 312 -7.51 1.86 5.85
CA SER A 312 -7.51 3.31 5.69
C SER A 312 -6.16 3.82 6.19
N VAL A 313 -5.37 4.40 5.29
CA VAL A 313 -4.02 4.88 5.58
C VAL A 313 -3.92 6.36 5.25
N VAL A 314 -3.51 7.16 6.22
CA VAL A 314 -3.08 8.54 5.98
C VAL A 314 -1.57 8.54 5.79
N ILE A 315 -1.10 9.03 4.65
CA ILE A 315 0.31 9.35 4.40
C ILE A 315 0.42 10.88 4.35
N LYS A 316 1.30 11.46 5.18
CA LYS A 316 1.57 12.90 5.23
C LYS A 316 3.04 13.18 5.00
N ARG A 317 3.33 14.21 4.21
CA ARG A 317 4.69 14.72 3.99
C ARG A 317 4.70 16.24 3.80
N PRO A 318 5.85 16.90 4.03
CA PRO A 318 6.02 18.30 3.65
C PRO A 318 5.77 18.49 2.15
N LEU A 319 5.17 19.61 1.77
CA LEU A 319 5.10 20.05 0.37
C LEU A 319 6.50 20.28 -0.21
N ASN A 320 7.41 20.79 0.62
CA ASN A 320 8.83 20.95 0.31
C ASN A 320 9.66 20.62 1.56
N SER A 321 10.44 19.54 1.53
CA SER A 321 11.35 19.15 2.60
C SER A 321 12.71 19.88 2.53
N GLY A 322 13.05 20.45 1.37
CA GLY A 322 14.39 20.95 1.06
C GLY A 322 15.38 19.85 0.63
N ASP A 323 14.96 18.58 0.65
CA ASP A 323 15.75 17.47 0.09
C ASP A 323 15.59 17.44 -1.44
N ALA A 324 16.71 17.40 -2.16
CA ALA A 324 16.72 17.31 -3.62
C ALA A 324 16.22 15.96 -4.14
N GLN A 325 16.17 14.93 -3.28
CA GLN A 325 15.63 13.62 -3.60
C GLN A 325 14.10 13.59 -3.54
N ASP A 326 13.46 14.60 -2.96
CA ASP A 326 12.02 14.65 -2.78
C ASP A 326 11.32 15.48 -3.87
N ALA A 327 10.15 15.01 -4.26
CA ALA A 327 9.26 15.80 -5.11
C ALA A 327 8.80 17.08 -4.39
N VAL A 328 9.09 18.23 -4.98
CA VAL A 328 8.58 19.52 -4.50
C VAL A 328 7.17 19.73 -5.04
N LEU A 329 6.21 19.85 -4.13
CA LEU A 329 4.80 20.09 -4.39
C LEU A 329 4.46 21.53 -4.01
N LYS A 330 3.72 22.24 -4.86
CA LYS A 330 3.40 23.66 -4.64
C LYS A 330 1.88 23.87 -4.68
N PRO A 331 1.29 24.64 -3.75
CA PRO A 331 -0.10 25.08 -3.88
C PRO A 331 -0.35 25.79 -5.21
N GLY A 332 -1.52 25.60 -5.80
CA GLY A 332 -1.88 26.09 -7.13
C GLY A 332 -1.18 25.39 -8.31
N SER A 333 -0.40 24.33 -8.08
CA SER A 333 0.32 23.62 -9.16
C SER A 333 -0.35 22.32 -9.56
N LYS A 334 -0.02 21.84 -10.77
CA LYS A 334 -0.41 20.54 -11.27
C LYS A 334 0.82 19.67 -11.42
N THR A 335 0.69 18.41 -11.03
CA THR A 335 1.70 17.37 -11.18
C THR A 335 1.02 16.03 -11.45
N MET A 336 1.79 14.95 -11.41
CA MET A 336 1.30 13.59 -11.50
C MET A 336 1.69 12.81 -10.25
N MET A 337 0.89 11.81 -9.91
CA MET A 337 1.22 10.79 -8.93
C MET A 337 0.79 9.40 -9.39
N ALA A 338 1.43 8.35 -8.90
CA ALA A 338 0.99 6.98 -9.12
C ALA A 338 0.83 6.26 -7.79
N ILE A 339 -0.01 5.22 -7.76
CA ILE A 339 -0.27 4.41 -6.57
C ILE A 339 0.16 2.98 -6.86
N ALA A 340 0.75 2.32 -5.86
CA ALA A 340 0.93 0.88 -5.88
C ALA A 340 0.44 0.25 -4.57
N ALA A 341 -0.18 -0.93 -4.66
CA ALA A 341 -0.74 -1.63 -3.51
C ALA A 341 -0.37 -3.12 -3.52
N TRP A 342 -0.08 -3.66 -2.33
CA TRP A 342 0.28 -5.04 -2.08
C TRP A 342 -0.71 -5.65 -1.09
N ASP A 343 -1.27 -6.80 -1.45
CA ASP A 343 -2.01 -7.72 -0.56
C ASP A 343 -1.03 -8.82 -0.16
N GLY A 344 -0.63 -8.81 1.11
CA GLY A 344 0.46 -9.61 1.64
C GLY A 344 0.15 -11.11 1.75
N LYS A 345 -1.11 -11.51 1.67
CA LYS A 345 -1.52 -12.92 1.72
C LYS A 345 -1.83 -13.48 0.34
N ASN A 346 -2.29 -12.67 -0.60
CA ASN A 346 -2.88 -13.13 -1.85
C ASN A 346 -2.13 -14.30 -2.53
N HIS A 347 -2.85 -15.39 -2.76
CA HIS A 347 -2.33 -16.59 -3.42
C HIS A 347 -2.80 -16.75 -4.88
N ASN A 348 -3.20 -15.66 -5.55
CA ASN A 348 -3.64 -15.73 -6.95
C ASN A 348 -2.62 -16.50 -7.80
N ASN A 349 -3.10 -17.57 -8.43
CA ASN A 349 -2.36 -18.48 -9.31
C ASN A 349 -1.22 -19.27 -8.65
N GLY A 350 -1.31 -19.55 -7.35
CA GLY A 350 -0.31 -20.35 -6.63
C GLY A 350 1.00 -19.61 -6.36
N ALA A 351 1.09 -18.32 -6.72
CA ALA A 351 2.16 -17.45 -6.27
C ALA A 351 1.95 -17.13 -4.78
N GLY A 352 3.03 -16.97 -4.00
CA GLY A 352 2.92 -16.42 -2.64
C GLY A 352 2.44 -14.95 -2.66
N GLY A 353 2.13 -14.40 -1.48
CA GLY A 353 1.62 -13.04 -1.31
C GLY A 353 2.42 -11.94 -2.04
N ASN A 354 1.76 -10.80 -2.25
CA ASN A 354 2.33 -9.69 -3.01
C ASN A 354 3.52 -9.10 -2.26
N ARG A 355 4.66 -8.98 -2.95
CA ARG A 355 5.84 -8.25 -2.49
C ARG A 355 6.71 -7.84 -3.67
N GLY A 356 7.51 -6.79 -3.50
CA GLY A 356 8.41 -6.32 -4.54
C GLY A 356 7.64 -6.00 -5.83
N PRO A 357 8.03 -6.52 -7.01
CA PRO A 357 7.34 -6.23 -8.27
C PRO A 357 5.96 -6.88 -8.41
N ARG A 358 5.63 -7.91 -7.61
CA ARG A 358 4.30 -8.52 -7.58
C ARG A 358 3.35 -7.60 -6.81
N LYS A 359 2.67 -6.71 -7.53
CA LYS A 359 1.85 -5.63 -6.97
C LYS A 359 0.74 -5.21 -7.91
N ASN A 360 -0.20 -4.44 -7.38
CA ASN A 360 -1.16 -3.68 -8.16
C ASN A 360 -0.61 -2.26 -8.33
N TYR A 361 -0.87 -1.62 -9.46
CA TYR A 361 -0.53 -0.22 -9.67
C TYR A 361 -1.70 0.51 -10.33
N SER A 362 -1.75 1.83 -10.19
CA SER A 362 -2.78 2.66 -10.82
C SER A 362 -2.87 2.35 -12.32
N ASN A 363 -4.05 1.91 -12.76
CA ASN A 363 -4.25 1.44 -14.12
C ASN A 363 -4.09 2.63 -15.08
N GLY A 364 -3.16 2.51 -16.04
CA GLY A 364 -2.75 3.64 -16.89
C GLY A 364 -1.52 4.42 -16.38
N GLY A 365 -0.95 4.06 -15.22
CA GLY A 365 0.27 4.66 -14.70
C GLY A 365 0.02 5.95 -13.91
N TRP A 366 0.38 7.09 -14.49
CA TRP A 366 0.27 8.40 -13.84
C TRP A 366 -1.18 8.88 -13.72
N ILE A 367 -1.49 9.46 -12.57
CA ILE A 367 -2.75 10.11 -12.22
C ILE A 367 -2.47 11.59 -12.02
N PRO A 368 -3.19 12.50 -12.69
CA PRO A 368 -3.12 13.93 -12.42
C PRO A 368 -3.41 14.27 -10.95
N LEU A 369 -2.55 15.10 -10.37
CA LEU A 369 -2.69 15.68 -9.04
C LEU A 369 -2.72 17.20 -9.17
N GLU A 370 -3.83 17.81 -8.75
CA GLU A 370 -3.98 19.26 -8.63
C GLU A 370 -3.91 19.63 -7.14
N ILE A 371 -3.04 20.57 -6.80
CA ILE A 371 -2.91 21.11 -5.45
C ILE A 371 -3.57 22.47 -5.47
N GLU A 372 -4.68 22.63 -4.75
CA GLU A 372 -5.55 23.81 -4.85
C GLU A 372 -4.92 25.11 -4.32
#